data_AF-A0A2H6N3W0-F1
#
_entry.id   AF-A0A2H6N3W0-F1
#
_cell.length_a   1.000
_cell.length_b   1.000
_cell.length_c   1.000
_cell.angle_alpha   90.00
_cell.angle_beta   90.00
_cell.angle_gamma   90.00
#
_symmetry.space_group_name_H-M   'P 1'
#
loop_
_entity.id
_entity.type
_entity.pdbx_description
1 polymer ?
#
loop_
_entity_poly.entity_id
_entity_poly.type
_entity_poly.pdbx_seq_one_letter_code
_entity_poly.pdbx_strand_id
1 'polypeptide(L)'
;LQNIQGSIQNIQGKTDKIENMEKNIENIGKKIDNIDEKVANIEKKMEETDGKVENLQQMIQQIDTKIKKIEEEDQQRDRKVEEMDVRLTEVERDRSGLGWEMDKSEFYLRFQNVQEEKGEDLKELMADILAEALEITI
;
A
#
# COMPACT_ATOMS: atom_id res chain seq x y z
N LEU A 1 79.79 -45.56 36.47
CA LEU A 1 78.49 -46.21 36.78
C LEU A 1 77.43 -45.21 37.23
N GLN A 2 77.65 -44.42 38.29
CA GLN A 2 76.69 -43.39 38.76
C GLN A 2 76.25 -42.37 37.69
N ASN A 3 77.19 -41.80 36.91
CA ASN A 3 76.85 -40.84 35.83
C ASN A 3 75.98 -41.44 34.73
N ILE A 4 76.15 -42.73 34.44
CA ILE A 4 75.36 -43.45 33.43
C ILE A 4 73.92 -43.64 33.95
N GLN A 5 73.77 -44.01 35.22
CA GLN A 5 72.46 -44.22 35.84
C GLN A 5 71.64 -42.92 35.92
N GLY A 6 72.28 -41.79 36.25
CA GLY A 6 71.62 -40.47 36.20
C GLY A 6 71.23 -40.04 34.79
N SER A 7 72.04 -40.40 33.78
CA SER A 7 71.72 -40.13 32.36
C SER A 7 70.51 -40.94 31.90
N ILE A 8 70.42 -42.22 32.29
CA ILE A 8 69.29 -43.09 31.98
C ILE A 8 67.99 -42.55 32.58
N GLN A 9 68.00 -42.14 33.85
CA GLN A 9 66.81 -41.55 34.50
C GLN A 9 66.34 -40.27 33.78
N ASN A 10 67.28 -39.42 33.35
CA ASN A 10 66.95 -38.21 32.59
C ASN A 10 66.33 -38.53 31.23
N ILE A 11 66.84 -39.54 30.52
CA ILE A 11 66.27 -40.02 29.26
C ILE A 11 64.86 -40.57 29.47
N GLN A 12 64.63 -41.35 30.52
CA GLN A 12 63.30 -41.87 30.86
C GLN A 12 62.31 -40.74 31.10
N GLY A 13 62.66 -39.75 31.93
CA GLY A 13 61.79 -38.60 32.18
C GLY A 13 61.51 -37.73 30.94
N LYS A 14 62.45 -37.67 29.97
CA LYS A 14 62.19 -37.04 28.66
C LYS A 14 61.25 -37.89 27.80
N THR A 15 61.40 -39.21 27.83
CA THR A 15 60.55 -40.15 27.08
C THR A 15 59.09 -40.05 27.53
N ASP A 16 58.84 -40.06 28.85
CA ASP A 16 57.49 -39.91 29.41
C ASP A 16 56.84 -38.57 29.03
N LYS A 17 57.64 -37.50 28.97
CA LYS A 17 57.17 -36.18 28.51
C LYS A 17 56.80 -36.20 27.02
N ILE A 18 57.58 -36.89 26.18
CA ILE A 18 57.28 -37.03 24.76
C ILE A 18 55.98 -37.80 24.57
N GLU A 19 55.79 -38.94 25.25
CA GLU A 19 54.56 -39.73 25.13
C GLU A 19 53.31 -38.92 25.56
N ASN A 20 53.43 -38.12 26.61
CA ASN A 20 52.35 -37.22 27.04
C ASN A 20 52.07 -36.11 26.01
N MET A 21 53.11 -35.56 25.37
CA MET A 21 52.93 -34.59 24.29
C MET A 21 52.25 -35.22 23.07
N GLU A 22 52.62 -36.44 22.69
CA GLU A 22 52.00 -37.18 21.59
C GLU A 22 50.49 -37.39 21.83
N LYS A 23 50.10 -37.83 23.03
CA LYS A 23 48.68 -37.97 23.42
C LYS A 23 47.93 -36.64 23.35
N ASN A 24 48.56 -35.54 23.80
CA ASN A 24 47.96 -34.21 23.71
C ASN A 24 47.78 -33.74 22.26
N ILE A 25 48.77 -34.01 21.40
CA ILE A 25 48.69 -33.69 19.97
C ILE A 25 47.57 -34.48 19.31
N GLU A 26 47.44 -35.78 19.59
CA GLU A 26 46.34 -36.60 19.07
C GLU A 26 44.97 -36.06 19.50
N ASN A 27 44.83 -35.66 20.77
CA ASN A 27 43.60 -35.05 21.28
C ASN A 27 43.30 -33.69 20.63
N ILE A 28 44.33 -32.89 20.33
CA ILE A 28 44.15 -31.63 19.58
C ILE A 28 43.68 -31.94 18.15
N GLY A 29 44.27 -32.93 17.47
CA GLY A 29 43.83 -33.36 16.14
C GLY A 29 42.35 -33.69 16.09
N LYS A 30 41.87 -34.54 17.02
CA LYS A 30 40.44 -34.89 17.13
C LYS A 30 39.52 -33.68 17.37
N LYS A 31 40.01 -32.66 18.09
CA LYS A 31 39.24 -31.42 18.31
C LYS A 31 39.18 -30.57 17.05
N ILE A 32 40.27 -30.52 16.26
CA ILE A 32 40.31 -29.81 14.98
C ILE A 32 39.33 -30.47 14.02
N ASP A 33 39.34 -31.79 13.87
CA ASP A 33 38.41 -32.50 12.97
C ASP A 33 36.93 -32.20 13.31
N ASN A 34 36.58 -32.18 14.60
CA ASN A 34 35.23 -31.81 15.05
C ASN A 34 34.90 -30.33 14.80
N ILE A 35 35.87 -29.43 14.87
CA ILE A 35 35.67 -28.03 14.51
C ILE A 35 35.40 -27.92 13.01
N ASP A 36 36.17 -28.61 12.19
CA ASP A 36 36.00 -28.60 10.72
C ASP A 36 34.61 -29.12 10.32
N GLU A 37 34.14 -30.20 10.93
CA GLU A 37 32.77 -30.71 10.72
C GLU A 37 31.69 -29.67 11.09
N LYS A 38 31.87 -28.95 12.20
CA LYS A 38 30.94 -27.91 12.63
C LYS A 38 30.95 -26.71 11.69
N VAL A 39 32.13 -26.30 11.21
CA VAL A 39 32.29 -25.20 10.26
C VAL A 39 31.56 -25.55 8.96
N ALA A 40 31.78 -26.74 8.39
CA ALA A 40 31.09 -27.19 7.19
C ALA A 40 29.55 -27.20 7.35
N ASN A 41 29.05 -27.60 8.51
CA ASN A 41 27.61 -27.57 8.80
C ASN A 41 27.07 -26.13 8.94
N ILE A 42 27.86 -25.20 9.47
CA ILE A 42 27.49 -23.78 9.55
C ILE A 42 27.43 -23.17 8.15
N GLU A 43 28.42 -23.45 7.30
CA GLU A 43 28.48 -22.98 5.92
C GLU A 43 27.25 -23.43 5.13
N LYS A 44 26.87 -24.71 5.23
CA LYS A 44 25.66 -25.23 4.60
C LYS A 44 24.39 -24.50 5.06
N LYS A 45 24.26 -24.25 6.38
CA LYS A 45 23.10 -23.52 6.92
C LYS A 45 23.07 -22.05 6.48
N MET A 46 24.24 -21.45 6.26
CA MET A 46 24.35 -20.10 5.74
C MET A 46 23.86 -20.04 4.30
N GLU A 47 24.29 -20.98 3.45
CA GLU A 47 23.81 -21.09 2.05
C GLU A 47 22.29 -21.32 1.99
N GLU A 48 21.73 -22.20 2.83
CA GLU A 48 20.28 -22.39 2.94
C GLU A 48 19.55 -21.11 3.41
N THR A 49 20.19 -20.29 4.24
CA THR A 49 19.62 -19.02 4.71
C THR A 49 19.67 -17.97 3.62
N ASP A 50 20.77 -17.86 2.88
CA ASP A 50 20.92 -16.94 1.76
C ASP A 50 19.86 -17.23 0.68
N GLY A 51 19.61 -18.50 0.35
CA GLY A 51 18.54 -18.88 -0.58
C GLY A 51 17.13 -18.49 -0.09
N LYS A 52 16.87 -18.53 1.22
CA LYS A 52 15.59 -18.05 1.79
C LYS A 52 15.49 -16.52 1.70
N VAL A 53 16.59 -15.81 1.93
CA VAL A 53 16.64 -14.34 1.83
C VAL A 53 16.38 -13.89 0.39
N GLU A 54 16.99 -14.55 -0.60
CA GLU A 54 16.76 -14.25 -2.01
C GLU A 54 15.29 -14.47 -2.41
N ASN A 55 14.69 -15.58 -1.99
CA ASN A 55 13.26 -15.84 -2.22
C ASN A 55 12.36 -14.77 -1.59
N LEU A 56 12.68 -14.31 -0.37
CA LEU A 56 11.95 -13.22 0.29
C LEU A 56 12.07 -11.90 -0.49
N GLN A 57 13.26 -11.57 -0.98
CA GLN A 57 13.48 -10.38 -1.81
C GLN A 57 12.64 -10.41 -3.09
N GLN A 58 12.58 -11.56 -3.77
CA GLN A 58 11.74 -11.73 -4.96
C GLN A 58 10.24 -11.57 -4.65
N MET A 59 9.76 -12.14 -3.54
CA MET A 59 8.37 -11.97 -3.11
C MET A 59 8.04 -10.51 -2.81
N ILE A 60 8.94 -9.77 -2.15
CA ILE A 60 8.76 -8.34 -1.87
C ILE A 60 8.63 -7.55 -3.17
N GLN A 61 9.49 -7.80 -4.17
CA GLN A 61 9.41 -7.12 -5.47
C GLN A 61 8.09 -7.39 -6.20
N GLN A 62 7.56 -8.61 -6.12
CA GLN A 62 6.25 -8.96 -6.67
C GLN A 62 5.11 -8.23 -5.96
N ILE A 63 5.18 -8.11 -4.63
CA ILE A 63 4.20 -7.37 -3.83
C ILE A 63 4.23 -5.88 -4.20
N ASP A 64 5.41 -5.27 -4.27
CA ASP A 64 5.57 -3.87 -4.70
C ASP A 64 4.93 -3.59 -6.07
N THR A 65 5.13 -4.51 -7.01
CA THR A 65 4.54 -4.40 -8.35
C THR A 65 3.01 -4.47 -8.31
N LYS A 66 2.44 -5.35 -7.47
CA LYS A 66 0.99 -5.44 -7.29
C LYS A 66 0.41 -4.20 -6.62
N ILE A 67 1.10 -3.64 -5.62
CA ILE A 67 0.67 -2.42 -4.93
C ILE A 67 0.61 -1.25 -5.92
N LYS A 68 1.66 -1.03 -6.73
CA LYS A 68 1.66 0.03 -7.75
C LYS A 68 0.50 -0.09 -8.72
N LYS A 69 0.18 -1.32 -9.17
CA LYS A 69 -0.97 -1.55 -10.04
C LYS A 69 -2.30 -1.19 -9.37
N ILE A 70 -2.47 -1.55 -8.09
CA ILE A 70 -3.66 -1.20 -7.32
C ILE A 70 -3.78 0.32 -7.16
N GLU A 71 -2.69 1.02 -6.87
CA GLU A 71 -2.66 2.48 -6.77
C GLU A 71 -3.06 3.16 -8.10
N GLU A 72 -2.60 2.64 -9.24
CA GLU A 72 -3.00 3.13 -10.57
C GLU A 72 -4.50 2.90 -10.84
N GLU A 73 -5.03 1.72 -10.51
CA GLU A 73 -6.45 1.39 -10.66
C GLU A 73 -7.33 2.26 -9.73
N ASP A 74 -6.86 2.56 -8.52
CA ASP A 74 -7.52 3.43 -7.55
C ASP A 74 -7.60 4.87 -8.06
N GLN A 75 -6.49 5.43 -8.54
CA GLN A 75 -6.47 6.76 -9.17
C GLN A 75 -7.39 6.84 -10.40
N GLN A 76 -7.48 5.77 -11.19
CA GLN A 76 -8.40 5.74 -12.32
C GLN A 76 -9.87 5.74 -11.86
N ARG A 77 -10.18 5.01 -10.78
CA ARG A 77 -11.52 5.00 -10.17
C ARG A 77 -11.88 6.38 -9.62
N ASP A 78 -10.97 7.06 -8.94
CA ASP A 78 -11.22 8.40 -8.39
C ASP A 78 -11.61 9.39 -9.50
N ARG A 79 -10.86 9.40 -10.60
CA ARG A 79 -11.20 10.24 -11.78
C ARG A 79 -12.58 9.94 -12.35
N LYS A 80 -12.98 8.66 -12.40
CA LYS A 80 -14.32 8.27 -12.88
C LYS A 80 -15.42 8.73 -11.92
N VAL A 81 -15.16 8.68 -10.62
CA VAL A 81 -16.10 9.17 -9.60
C VAL A 81 -16.26 10.70 -9.72
N GLU A 82 -15.16 11.44 -9.89
CA GLU A 82 -15.21 12.88 -10.15
C GLU A 82 -15.99 13.21 -11.43
N GLU A 83 -15.77 12.47 -12.51
CA GLU A 83 -16.53 12.66 -13.76
C GLU A 83 -18.03 12.39 -13.57
N MET A 84 -18.38 11.35 -12.81
CA MET A 84 -19.78 11.05 -12.47
C MET A 84 -20.42 12.18 -11.64
N ASP A 85 -19.70 12.76 -10.68
CA ASP A 85 -20.18 13.84 -9.83
C ASP A 85 -20.49 15.11 -10.65
N VAL A 86 -19.61 15.45 -11.60
CA VAL A 86 -19.83 16.56 -12.54
C VAL A 86 -21.09 16.32 -13.37
N ARG A 87 -21.23 15.11 -13.95
CA ARG A 87 -22.40 14.76 -14.76
C ARG A 87 -23.69 14.76 -13.94
N LEU A 88 -23.64 14.33 -12.69
CA LEU A 88 -24.80 14.35 -11.80
C LEU A 88 -25.24 15.79 -11.52
N THR A 89 -24.29 16.67 -11.22
CA THR A 89 -24.53 18.10 -11.00
C THR A 89 -25.19 18.76 -12.23
N GLU A 90 -24.76 18.38 -13.43
CA GLU A 90 -25.37 18.87 -14.69
C GLU A 90 -26.81 18.39 -14.83
N VAL A 91 -27.07 17.09 -14.61
CA VAL A 91 -28.43 16.53 -14.64
C VAL A 91 -29.36 17.17 -13.61
N GLU A 92 -28.86 17.46 -12.40
CA GLU A 92 -29.64 18.15 -11.36
C GLU A 92 -30.00 19.59 -11.76
N ARG A 93 -29.08 20.30 -12.42
CA ARG A 93 -29.33 21.64 -12.97
C ARG A 93 -30.38 21.60 -14.07
N ASP A 94 -30.23 20.71 -15.03
CA ASP A 94 -31.16 20.56 -16.16
C ASP A 94 -32.56 20.20 -15.67
N ARG A 95 -32.66 19.26 -14.71
CA ARG A 95 -33.93 18.88 -14.08
C ARG A 95 -34.59 20.06 -13.37
N SER A 96 -33.80 20.88 -12.68
CA SER A 96 -34.31 22.08 -12.02
C SER A 96 -34.84 23.09 -13.04
N GLY A 97 -34.11 23.29 -14.15
CA GLY A 97 -34.54 24.14 -15.27
C GLY A 97 -35.87 23.69 -15.89
N LEU A 98 -36.01 22.38 -16.15
CA LEU A 98 -37.27 21.80 -16.64
C LEU A 98 -38.43 22.02 -15.67
N GLY A 99 -38.19 21.93 -14.36
CA GLY A 99 -39.21 22.24 -13.34
C GLY A 99 -39.76 23.67 -13.50
N TRP A 100 -38.86 24.65 -13.63
CA TRP A 100 -39.25 26.04 -13.86
C TRP A 100 -40.03 26.24 -15.15
N GLU A 101 -39.64 25.57 -16.24
CA GLU A 101 -40.35 25.65 -17.52
C GLU A 101 -41.75 25.02 -17.45
N MET A 102 -41.91 23.92 -16.71
CA MET A 102 -43.20 23.28 -16.47
C MET A 102 -44.14 24.18 -15.66
N ASP A 103 -43.65 24.74 -14.54
CA ASP A 103 -44.43 25.66 -13.69
C ASP A 103 -44.87 26.90 -14.48
N LYS A 104 -43.94 27.47 -15.26
CA LYS A 104 -44.23 28.59 -16.16
C LYS A 104 -45.30 28.22 -17.19
N SER A 105 -45.21 27.04 -17.79
CA SER A 105 -46.18 26.58 -18.78
C SER A 105 -47.57 26.35 -18.16
N GLU A 106 -47.62 25.76 -16.96
CA GLU A 106 -48.87 25.57 -16.21
C GLU A 106 -49.54 26.91 -15.91
N PHE A 107 -48.75 27.90 -15.47
CA PHE A 107 -49.24 29.26 -15.23
C PHE A 107 -49.89 29.85 -16.49
N TYR A 108 -49.19 29.86 -17.63
CA TYR A 108 -49.73 30.44 -18.87
C TYR A 108 -51.03 29.77 -19.33
N LEU A 109 -51.14 28.44 -19.23
CA LEU A 109 -52.34 27.71 -19.64
C LEU A 109 -53.58 28.13 -18.84
N ARG A 110 -53.45 28.48 -17.55
CA ARG A 110 -54.57 28.94 -16.72
C ARG A 110 -55.21 30.23 -17.23
N PHE A 111 -54.44 31.10 -17.90
CA PHE A 111 -54.91 32.42 -18.36
C PHE A 111 -55.30 32.47 -19.85
N GLN A 112 -55.15 31.39 -20.61
CA GLN A 112 -55.42 31.39 -22.06
C GLN A 112 -56.86 31.71 -22.45
N ASN A 113 -57.82 31.49 -21.54
CA ASN A 113 -59.25 31.71 -21.81
C ASN A 113 -59.81 32.96 -21.12
N VAL A 114 -58.96 33.83 -20.56
CA VAL A 114 -59.40 35.09 -19.96
C VAL A 114 -59.71 36.08 -21.08
N GLN A 115 -60.94 36.60 -21.10
CA GLN A 115 -61.38 37.65 -22.02
C GLN A 115 -61.02 39.01 -21.41
N GLU A 116 -60.23 39.82 -22.10
CA GLU A 116 -59.95 41.21 -21.70
C GLU A 116 -61.17 42.09 -21.94
N GLU A 117 -61.63 42.80 -20.91
CA GLU A 117 -62.64 43.84 -21.07
C GLU A 117 -62.02 45.10 -21.72
N LYS A 118 -62.86 45.92 -22.37
CA LYS A 118 -62.39 47.05 -23.18
C LYS A 118 -61.68 48.11 -22.31
N GLY A 119 -60.36 48.15 -22.39
CA GLY A 119 -59.50 49.09 -21.65
C GLY A 119 -58.60 48.44 -20.60
N GLU A 120 -58.70 47.12 -20.41
CA GLU A 120 -57.82 46.35 -19.53
C GLU A 120 -56.74 45.64 -20.35
N ASP A 121 -55.47 45.78 -19.96
CA ASP A 121 -54.36 44.97 -20.47
C ASP A 121 -54.02 43.91 -19.41
N LEU A 122 -54.32 42.65 -19.73
CA LEU A 122 -54.12 41.55 -18.79
C LEU A 122 -52.65 41.37 -18.42
N LYS A 123 -51.71 41.75 -19.30
CA LYS A 123 -50.27 41.68 -19.01
C LYS A 123 -49.86 42.72 -17.99
N GLU A 124 -50.37 43.95 -18.10
CA GLU A 124 -50.08 45.03 -17.16
C GLU A 124 -50.67 44.70 -15.78
N LEU A 125 -51.93 44.25 -15.74
CA LEU A 125 -52.58 43.81 -14.50
C LEU A 125 -51.85 42.64 -13.84
N MET A 126 -51.42 41.63 -14.61
CA MET A 126 -50.63 40.52 -14.06
C MET A 126 -49.26 40.98 -13.56
N ALA A 127 -48.60 41.92 -14.25
CA ALA A 127 -47.32 42.46 -13.81
C ALA A 127 -47.45 43.19 -12.47
N ASP A 128 -48.47 44.03 -12.32
CA ASP A 128 -48.77 44.76 -11.09
C ASP A 128 -49.04 43.81 -9.91
N ILE A 129 -49.91 42.80 -10.11
CA ILE A 129 -50.21 41.79 -9.09
C ILE A 129 -48.95 41.01 -8.69
N LEU A 130 -48.11 40.63 -9.66
CA LEU A 130 -46.87 39.89 -9.39
C LEU A 130 -45.86 40.73 -8.62
N ALA A 131 -45.72 42.01 -8.95
CA ALA A 131 -44.78 42.87 -8.25
C ALA A 131 -45.24 43.20 -6.83
N GLU A 132 -46.55 43.38 -6.62
CA GLU A 132 -47.12 43.50 -5.29
C GLU A 132 -46.85 42.23 -4.46
N ALA A 133 -47.07 41.04 -5.03
CA ALA A 133 -46.83 39.76 -4.35
C ALA A 133 -45.33 39.48 -4.07
N LEU A 134 -44.44 40.01 -4.90
CA LEU A 134 -42.98 39.85 -4.77
C LEU A 134 -42.31 40.99 -3.98
N GLU A 135 -43.09 41.96 -3.48
CA GLU A 135 -42.58 43.19 -2.86
C GLU A 135 -41.59 43.97 -3.75
N ILE A 136 -41.77 43.89 -5.07
CA ILE A 136 -40.97 44.61 -6.05
C ILE A 136 -41.72 45.88 -6.45
N THR A 137 -41.07 47.04 -6.45
CA THR A 137 -41.64 48.27 -7.02
C THR A 137 -41.40 48.27 -8.53
N ILE A 138 -42.46 48.28 -9.34
CA ILE A 138 -42.38 48.40 -10.82
C ILE A 138 -42.17 49.86 -11.23
#